data_AF-N1ZHV2-F1
#
_entry.id   AF-N1ZHV2-F1
#
_cell.length_a   1.000
_cell.length_b   1.000
_cell.length_c   1.000
_cell.angle_alpha   90.00
_cell.angle_beta   90.00
_cell.angle_gamma   90.00
#
_symmetry.space_group_name_H-M   'P 1'
#
loop_
_entity.id
_entity.type
_entity.pdbx_description
1 polymer ?
#
loop_
_entity_poly.entity_id
_entity_poly.type
_entity_poly.pdbx_seq_one_letter_code
_entity_poly.pdbx_strand_id
1 'polypeptide(L)'
;MYCRNCGKQIDNNLAQCPYCNVPVNQNQILVEDNGSTWWGVLGCCFPIVGLILYIVWKDTKPKSGKKAGIGALIGFIIGTVLPIAFYAILYGIMFTMGVPY
;
A
#
# COMPACT_ATOMS: atom_id res chain seq x y z
N MET A 1 -0.65 -25.32 12.80
CA MET A 1 -0.15 -24.37 13.83
C MET A 1 -0.18 -25.05 15.20
N TYR A 2 0.36 -24.46 16.27
CA TYR A 2 0.32 -25.07 17.62
C TYR A 2 -0.57 -24.25 18.57
N CYS A 3 -1.32 -24.93 19.44
CA CYS A 3 -2.14 -24.27 20.45
C CYS A 3 -1.26 -23.65 21.55
N ARG A 4 -1.39 -22.34 21.81
CA ARG A 4 -0.58 -21.63 22.84
C ARG A 4 -0.81 -22.11 24.26
N ASN A 5 -2.00 -22.65 24.55
CA ASN A 5 -2.33 -23.15 25.89
C ASN A 5 -1.90 -24.61 26.11
N CYS A 6 -1.89 -25.40 25.03
CA CYS A 6 -1.90 -26.87 25.14
C CYS A 6 -0.73 -27.54 24.41
N GLY A 7 0.05 -26.77 23.63
CA GLY A 7 1.24 -27.22 22.92
C GLY A 7 1.00 -28.21 21.77
N LYS A 8 -0.24 -28.69 21.59
CA LYS A 8 -0.59 -29.64 20.52
C LYS A 8 -0.72 -28.96 19.18
N GLN A 9 -0.38 -29.69 18.13
CA GLN A 9 -0.57 -29.26 16.75
C GLN A 9 -2.06 -29.25 16.43
N ILE A 10 -2.55 -28.13 15.90
CA ILE A 10 -3.96 -27.88 15.56
C ILE A 10 -4.05 -27.32 14.14
N ASP A 11 -5.16 -27.64 13.49
CA ASP A 11 -5.47 -27.17 12.14
C ASP A 11 -5.98 -25.72 12.19
N ASN A 12 -5.62 -24.96 11.16
CA ASN A 12 -5.82 -23.52 11.00
C ASN A 12 -7.25 -23.10 10.63
N ASN A 13 -8.22 -24.02 10.64
CA ASN A 13 -9.64 -23.73 10.40
C ASN A 13 -10.57 -24.06 11.58
N LEU A 14 -10.02 -24.35 12.77
CA LEU A 14 -10.82 -24.53 13.98
C LEU A 14 -10.90 -23.25 14.83
N ALA A 15 -12.13 -22.80 15.12
CA ALA A 15 -12.41 -21.70 16.05
C ALA A 15 -12.07 -22.05 17.51
N GLN A 16 -11.95 -23.34 17.83
CA GLN A 16 -11.72 -23.83 19.18
C GLN A 16 -10.81 -25.06 19.17
N CYS A 17 -9.89 -25.13 20.14
CA CYS A 17 -8.96 -26.25 20.23
C CYS A 17 -9.72 -27.49 20.72
N PRO A 18 -9.72 -28.63 19.99
CA PRO A 18 -10.46 -29.82 20.38
C PRO A 18 -9.93 -30.50 21.66
N TYR A 19 -8.68 -30.18 22.06
CA TYR A 19 -8.02 -30.83 23.19
C TYR A 19 -8.17 -30.11 24.53
N CYS A 20 -8.42 -28.81 24.49
CA CYS A 20 -8.48 -27.99 25.71
C CYS A 20 -9.59 -26.96 25.69
N ASN A 21 -10.41 -26.99 24.64
CA ASN A 21 -11.63 -26.20 24.52
C ASN A 21 -11.41 -24.69 24.70
N VAL A 22 -10.18 -24.20 24.50
CA VAL A 22 -9.90 -22.77 24.47
C VAL A 22 -10.13 -22.26 23.04
N PRO A 23 -10.75 -21.07 22.88
CA PRO A 23 -10.92 -20.48 21.58
C PRO A 23 -9.54 -20.29 20.95
N VAL A 24 -9.36 -20.89 19.79
CA VAL A 24 -8.17 -20.70 18.98
C VAL A 24 -8.46 -19.43 18.23
N ASN A 25 -7.84 -18.34 18.70
CA ASN A 25 -7.98 -17.04 18.08
C ASN A 25 -7.32 -17.13 16.70
N GLN A 26 -8.11 -17.59 15.74
CA GLN A 26 -7.85 -17.63 14.31
C GLN A 26 -8.11 -16.26 13.69
N ASN A 27 -8.12 -15.23 14.54
CA ASN A 27 -7.59 -13.94 14.13
C ASN A 27 -6.15 -14.22 13.67
N GLN A 28 -6.04 -14.45 12.37
CA GLN A 28 -5.24 -13.63 11.47
C GLN A 28 -4.46 -12.59 12.24
N ILE A 29 -3.21 -12.36 11.87
CA ILE A 29 -2.49 -11.17 12.25
C ILE A 29 -3.22 -9.96 11.62
N LEU A 30 -4.41 -9.63 12.15
CA LEU A 30 -4.98 -8.32 12.21
C LEU A 30 -4.07 -7.60 13.20
N VAL A 31 -2.85 -7.30 12.75
CA VAL A 31 -2.35 -5.96 13.05
C VAL A 31 -3.51 -5.08 12.64
N GLU A 32 -4.16 -4.48 13.62
CA GLU A 32 -5.21 -3.49 13.48
C GLU A 32 -5.00 -2.76 12.16
N ASP A 33 -5.72 -3.21 11.12
CA ASP A 33 -5.51 -2.77 9.74
C ASP A 33 -6.31 -1.47 9.61
N ASN A 34 -5.99 -0.54 10.51
CA ASN A 34 -6.24 0.87 10.38
C ASN A 34 -5.45 1.23 9.14
N GLY A 35 -6.06 1.04 7.96
CA GLY A 35 -5.52 1.46 6.69
C GLY A 35 -5.44 2.98 6.75
N SER A 36 -4.45 3.49 7.46
CA SER A 36 -4.23 4.89 7.68
C SER A 36 -3.98 5.48 6.30
N THR A 37 -4.73 6.53 5.98
CA THR A 37 -4.62 7.27 4.72
C THR A 37 -3.17 7.66 4.42
N TRP A 38 -2.33 7.76 5.46
CA TRP A 38 -0.87 7.93 5.38
C TRP A 38 -0.13 6.98 4.44
N TRP A 39 -0.56 5.71 4.30
CA TRP A 39 0.09 4.78 3.36
C TRP A 39 -0.11 5.19 1.90
N GLY A 40 -1.25 5.83 1.59
CA GLY A 40 -1.49 6.44 0.28
C GLY A 40 -0.67 7.72 0.07
N VAL A 41 -0.50 8.54 1.12
CA VAL A 41 0.31 9.77 1.05
C VAL A 41 1.80 9.47 0.84
N LEU A 42 2.32 8.43 1.51
CA LEU A 42 3.68 7.95 1.27
C LEU A 42 3.87 7.43 -0.16
N GLY A 43 2.88 6.71 -0.70
CA GLY A 43 2.87 6.29 -2.10
C GLY A 43 2.84 7.46 -3.07
N CYS A 44 2.13 8.55 -2.73
CA CYS A 44 2.05 9.76 -3.55
C CYS A 44 3.40 10.48 -3.68
N CYS A 45 4.18 10.55 -2.59
CA CYS A 45 5.45 11.27 -2.57
C CYS A 45 6.59 10.52 -3.29
N PHE A 46 6.56 9.17 -3.25
CA PHE A 46 7.53 8.32 -3.92
C PHE A 46 6.81 7.16 -4.64
N PRO A 47 6.39 7.33 -5.90
CA PRO A 47 5.55 6.35 -6.61
C PRO A 47 6.21 4.97 -6.72
N ILE A 48 7.54 4.92 -6.83
CA ILE A 48 8.31 3.65 -6.87
C ILE A 48 8.20 2.90 -5.53
N VAL A 49 8.33 3.62 -4.41
CA VAL A 49 8.23 3.04 -3.06
C VAL A 49 6.81 2.53 -2.79
N GLY A 50 5.79 3.27 -3.26
CA GLY A 50 4.40 2.84 -3.16
C GLY A 50 4.09 1.57 -3.97
N LEU A 51 4.68 1.40 -5.15
CA LEU A 51 4.56 0.17 -5.96
C LEU A 51 5.23 -1.03 -5.27
N ILE A 52 6.41 -0.82 -4.67
CA ILE A 52 7.13 -1.87 -3.92
C ILE A 52 6.34 -2.29 -2.68
N LEU A 53 5.79 -1.35 -1.91
CA LEU A 53 4.93 -1.65 -0.76
C LEU A 53 3.67 -2.41 -1.16
N TYR A 54 3.06 -2.09 -2.31
CA TYR A 54 1.91 -2.81 -2.82
C TYR A 54 2.23 -4.30 -3.07
N ILE A 55 3.39 -4.60 -3.67
CA ILE A 55 3.82 -5.98 -3.95
C ILE A 55 4.15 -6.71 -2.64
N VAL A 56 4.90 -6.10 -1.73
CA VAL A 56 5.27 -6.72 -0.44
C VAL A 56 4.04 -7.02 0.43
N TRP A 57 3.02 -6.15 0.40
CA TRP A 57 1.80 -6.34 1.19
C TRP A 57 0.66 -7.05 0.47
N LYS A 58 0.88 -7.54 -0.77
CA LYS A 58 -0.18 -8.23 -1.51
C LYS A 58 -0.69 -9.47 -0.77
N ASP A 59 0.21 -10.20 -0.12
CA ASP A 59 -0.09 -11.48 0.53
C ASP A 59 -0.30 -11.33 2.05
N THR A 60 0.31 -10.32 2.68
CA THR A 60 0.25 -10.13 4.14
C THR A 60 -0.82 -9.14 4.60
N LYS A 61 -1.08 -8.05 3.85
CA LYS A 61 -1.99 -6.95 4.23
C LYS A 61 -2.71 -6.34 3.01
N PRO A 62 -3.69 -7.05 2.42
CA PRO A 62 -4.27 -6.66 1.14
C PRO A 62 -5.01 -5.32 1.17
N LYS A 63 -5.57 -4.90 2.32
CA LYS A 63 -6.29 -3.62 2.45
C LYS A 63 -5.33 -2.42 2.46
N SER A 64 -4.26 -2.50 3.24
CA SER A 64 -3.23 -1.45 3.33
C SER A 64 -2.39 -1.38 2.06
N GLY A 65 -2.07 -2.53 1.44
CA GLY A 65 -1.41 -2.60 0.14
C GLY A 65 -2.20 -1.84 -0.94
N LYS A 66 -3.51 -2.10 -1.09
CA LYS A 66 -4.35 -1.41 -2.10
C LYS A 66 -4.33 0.12 -1.95
N LYS A 67 -4.34 0.65 -0.71
CA LYS A 67 -4.28 2.10 -0.48
C LYS A 67 -2.92 2.69 -0.86
N ALA A 68 -1.82 2.00 -0.56
CA ALA A 68 -0.47 2.41 -0.97
C ALA A 68 -0.31 2.40 -2.51
N GLY A 69 -0.82 1.36 -3.17
CA GLY A 69 -0.80 1.25 -4.63
C GLY A 69 -1.62 2.33 -5.34
N ILE A 70 -2.82 2.65 -4.83
CA ILE A 70 -3.64 3.75 -5.36
C ILE A 70 -2.93 5.11 -5.18
N GLY A 71 -2.33 5.34 -4.01
CA GLY A 71 -1.53 6.54 -3.75
C GLY A 71 -0.33 6.68 -4.70
N ALA A 72 0.35 5.57 -5.01
CA ALA A 72 1.45 5.53 -5.97
C ALA A 72 1.01 5.90 -7.40
N LEU A 73 -0.13 5.38 -7.85
CA LEU A 73 -0.66 5.66 -9.18
C LEU A 73 -1.04 7.14 -9.32
N ILE A 74 -1.75 7.68 -8.33
CA ILE A 74 -2.16 9.09 -8.31
C ILE A 74 -0.93 10.00 -8.26
N GLY A 75 0.06 9.69 -7.40
CA GLY A 75 1.30 10.44 -7.33
C GLY A 75 2.08 10.43 -8.64
N PHE A 76 2.16 9.29 -9.32
CA PHE A 76 2.81 9.20 -10.64
C PHE A 76 2.11 10.05 -11.70
N ILE A 77 0.78 10.02 -11.76
CA ILE A 77 0.01 10.81 -12.73
C ILE A 77 0.18 12.31 -12.45
N ILE A 78 0.03 12.74 -11.21
CA ILE A 78 0.17 14.16 -10.85
C ILE A 78 1.61 14.64 -11.08
N GLY A 79 2.59 13.84 -10.63
CA GLY A 79 4.01 14.13 -10.76
C GLY A 79 4.55 14.05 -12.19
N THR A 80 3.80 13.50 -13.15
CA THR A 80 4.17 13.50 -14.58
C THR A 80 3.39 14.54 -15.37
N VAL A 81 2.07 14.61 -15.22
CA VAL A 81 1.21 15.49 -16.04
C VAL A 81 1.44 16.97 -15.74
N LEU A 82 1.53 17.37 -14.46
CA LEU A 82 1.75 18.78 -14.09
C LEU A 82 3.07 19.36 -14.61
N PRO A 83 4.24 18.72 -14.40
CA PRO A 83 5.48 19.28 -14.92
C PRO A 83 5.52 19.28 -16.45
N ILE A 84 4.95 18.28 -17.13
CA ILE A 84 4.86 18.28 -18.60
C ILE A 84 4.05 19.49 -19.10
N ALA A 85 2.88 19.74 -18.51
CA ALA A 85 2.07 20.89 -18.87
C ALA A 85 2.79 22.22 -18.58
N PHE A 86 3.47 22.32 -17.44
CA PHE A 86 4.25 23.50 -17.08
C PHE A 86 5.42 23.75 -18.05
N TYR A 87 6.18 22.71 -18.40
CA TYR A 87 7.25 22.79 -19.40
C TYR A 87 6.71 23.21 -20.77
N ALA A 88 5.58 22.67 -21.21
CA ALA A 88 4.98 23.03 -22.49
C ALA A 88 4.54 24.51 -22.54
N ILE A 89 3.97 25.02 -21.45
CA ILE A 89 3.60 26.44 -21.33
C ILE A 89 4.86 27.33 -21.35
N LEU A 90 5.90 26.98 -20.59
CA LEU A 90 7.16 27.73 -20.60
C LEU A 90 7.79 27.76 -22.00
N TYR A 91 7.82 26.61 -22.69
CA TYR A 91 8.34 26.52 -24.05
C TYR A 91 7.54 27.38 -25.04
N GLY A 92 6.21 27.39 -24.90
CA GLY A 92 5.32 28.24 -25.71
C GLY A 92 5.55 29.73 -25.47
N ILE A 93 5.75 30.15 -24.22
CA ILE A 93 6.07 31.54 -23.87
C ILE A 93 7.45 31.95 -24.40
N MET A 94 8.45 31.08 -24.29
CA MET A 94 9.78 31.33 -24.85
C MET A 94 9.73 31.48 -26.39
N PHE A 95 8.90 30.67 -27.06
CA PHE A 95 8.70 30.76 -28.50
C PHE A 95 8.03 32.09 -28.92
N THR A 96 7.08 32.60 -28.16
CA THR A 96 6.40 33.87 -28.49
C THR A 96 7.23 35.11 -28.18
N MET A 97 8.14 35.05 -27.19
CA MET A 97 9.04 36.16 -26.88
C MET A 97 10.26 36.26 -27.83
N GLY A 98 10.41 35.33 -28.77
CA GLY A 98 11.43 35.41 -29.82
C GLY A 98 12.86 35.50 -29.28
N VAL A 99 13.13 34.91 -28.11
CA VAL A 99 14.49 34.88 -27.53
C VAL A 99 15.33 33.92 -28.38
N PRO A 100 16.30 34.41 -29.15
CA PRO A 100 17.21 33.54 -29.88
C PRO A 100 18.11 32.84 -28.85
N TYR A 101 18.17 31.51 -28.93
CA TYR A 101 19.11 30.68 -28.18
C TYR A 101 20.56 30.99 -28.55
#